data_AF-U9UR17-F1
#
_entry.id   AF-U9UR17-F1
#
_cell.length_a   1.000
_cell.length_b   1.000
_cell.length_c   1.000
_cell.angle_alpha   90.00
_cell.angle_beta   90.00
_cell.angle_gamma   90.00
#
_symmetry.space_group_name_H-M   'P 1'
#
loop_
_entity.id
_entity.type
_entity.pdbx_description
1 polymer ?
#
loop_
_entity_poly.entity_id
_entity_poly.type
_entity_poly.pdbx_seq_one_letter_code
_entity_poly.pdbx_strand_id
1 'polypeptide(L)'
;MAGIATRYVTENELNNEMSIEELSRHALALDILLTDKTKRDQARRRFKKGYNFSEKQVFALIPKQTAGRKKEGAVSNTPDTTQEIEPEEGTVNVCQISPKETIRDLAERIIRDNISEKE
;
A
#
# COMPACT_ATOMS: atom_id res chain seq x y z
N MET A 1 -28.11 -14.02 -2.62
CA MET A 1 -26.70 -13.85 -2.20
C MET A 1 -26.10 -12.62 -2.86
N ALA A 2 -25.48 -11.74 -2.08
CA ALA A 2 -24.75 -10.58 -2.60
C ALA A 2 -23.35 -10.98 -3.11
N GLY A 3 -22.87 -10.31 -4.16
CA GLY A 3 -21.49 -10.50 -4.64
C GLY A 3 -20.46 -9.90 -3.68
N ILE A 4 -19.21 -10.35 -3.77
CA ILE A 4 -18.11 -9.92 -2.87
C ILE A 4 -17.99 -8.39 -2.78
N ALA A 5 -18.05 -7.69 -3.92
CA ALA A 5 -17.98 -6.22 -3.95
C ALA A 5 -19.14 -5.56 -3.18
N THR A 6 -20.37 -6.04 -3.37
CA THR A 6 -21.56 -5.49 -2.69
C THR A 6 -21.48 -5.71 -1.18
N ARG A 7 -21.05 -6.91 -0.77
CA ARG A 7 -20.88 -7.23 0.65
C ARG A 7 -19.80 -6.34 1.28
N TYR A 8 -18.64 -6.22 0.63
CA TYR A 8 -17.54 -5.38 1.10
C TYR A 8 -17.92 -3.90 1.22
N VAL A 9 -18.67 -3.35 0.26
CA VAL A 9 -19.17 -1.96 0.37
C VAL A 9 -20.05 -1.78 1.60
N THR A 10 -20.94 -2.74 1.85
CA THR A 10 -21.92 -2.62 2.94
C THR A 10 -21.27 -2.83 4.31
N GLU A 11 -20.40 -3.83 4.43
CA GLU A 11 -19.71 -4.17 5.69
C GLU A 11 -18.66 -3.12 6.09
N ASN A 12 -18.05 -2.43 5.11
CA ASN A 12 -17.05 -1.39 5.34
C ASN A 12 -17.59 0.02 5.12
N GLU A 13 -18.91 0.18 4.94
CA GLU A 13 -19.59 1.46 4.72
C GLU A 13 -18.94 2.34 3.64
N LEU A 14 -18.44 1.72 2.57
CA LEU A 14 -17.73 2.44 1.53
C LEU A 14 -18.69 3.30 0.71
N ASN A 15 -18.37 4.58 0.56
CA ASN A 15 -19.12 5.49 -0.28
C ASN A 15 -18.19 6.27 -1.24
N ASN A 16 -18.79 6.92 -2.23
CA ASN A 16 -18.09 7.68 -3.26
C ASN A 16 -17.64 9.08 -2.80
N GLU A 17 -17.99 9.50 -1.59
CA GLU A 17 -17.54 10.77 -0.99
C GLU A 17 -16.17 10.62 -0.31
N MET A 18 -15.75 9.40 0.01
CA MET A 18 -14.44 9.13 0.60
C MET A 18 -13.27 9.47 -0.33
N SER A 19 -12.18 9.91 0.29
CA SER A 19 -10.95 10.26 -0.40
C SER A 19 -10.30 9.04 -1.05
N ILE A 20 -9.49 9.29 -2.08
CA ILE A 20 -8.72 8.24 -2.76
C ILE A 20 -7.77 7.55 -1.77
N GLU A 21 -7.21 8.30 -0.82
CA GLU A 21 -6.25 7.79 0.16
C GLU A 21 -6.90 6.86 1.18
N GLU A 22 -8.09 7.22 1.68
CA GLU A 22 -8.93 6.36 2.52
C GLU A 22 -9.26 5.05 1.79
N LEU A 23 -9.75 5.16 0.55
CA LEU A 23 -10.11 4.01 -0.28
C LEU A 23 -8.91 3.12 -0.61
N SER A 24 -7.71 3.71 -0.77
CA SER A 24 -6.48 2.96 -1.06
C SER A 24 -6.06 2.03 0.08
N ARG A 25 -6.46 2.31 1.33
CA ARG A 25 -6.21 1.41 2.48
C ARG A 25 -6.91 0.05 2.31
N HIS A 26 -7.98 0.00 1.53
CA HIS A 26 -8.74 -1.23 1.25
C HIS A 26 -8.21 -2.02 0.05
N ALA A 27 -7.23 -1.49 -0.69
CA ALA A 27 -6.75 -2.11 -1.93
C ALA A 27 -6.22 -3.54 -1.72
N LEU A 28 -5.43 -3.73 -0.67
CA LEU A 28 -4.82 -5.03 -0.36
C LEU A 28 -5.87 -6.08 0.03
N ALA A 29 -6.85 -5.68 0.87
CA ALA A 29 -7.93 -6.57 1.28
C ALA A 29 -8.80 -7.01 0.08
N LEU A 30 -9.10 -6.08 -0.83
CA LEU A 30 -9.83 -6.39 -2.05
C LEU A 30 -9.02 -7.26 -3.02
N ASP A 31 -7.70 -7.10 -3.11
CA ASP A 31 -6.84 -7.95 -3.95
C ASP A 31 -6.84 -9.41 -3.44
N ILE A 32 -6.81 -9.62 -2.12
CA ILE A 32 -6.92 -10.95 -1.50
C ILE A 32 -8.30 -11.56 -1.75
N LEU A 33 -9.38 -10.78 -1.60
CA LEU A 33 -10.75 -11.26 -1.83
C LEU A 33 -11.07 -11.51 -3.32
N LEU A 34 -10.40 -10.80 -4.23
CA LEU A 34 -10.65 -10.80 -5.67
C LEU A 34 -9.45 -11.36 -6.45
N THR A 35 -9.03 -12.57 -6.12
CA THR A 35 -7.93 -13.27 -6.80
C THR A 35 -8.17 -13.43 -8.31
N ASP A 36 -9.37 -13.83 -8.70
CA ASP A 36 -9.73 -14.03 -10.10
C ASP A 36 -9.86 -12.70 -10.86
N LYS A 37 -9.22 -12.63 -12.04
CA LYS A 37 -9.34 -11.48 -12.94
C LYS A 37 -10.81 -11.16 -13.27
N THR A 38 -11.61 -12.18 -13.57
CA THR A 38 -13.05 -12.01 -13.86
C THR A 38 -13.80 -11.42 -12.68
N LYS A 39 -13.47 -11.80 -11.44
CA LYS A 39 -14.07 -11.23 -10.22
C LYS A 39 -13.66 -9.78 -10.04
N ARG A 40 -12.39 -9.42 -10.27
CA ARG A 40 -11.93 -8.02 -10.26
C ARG A 40 -12.67 -7.18 -11.29
N ASP A 41 -12.79 -7.65 -12.53
CA ASP A 41 -13.48 -6.92 -13.58
C ASP A 41 -14.97 -6.76 -13.27
N GLN A 42 -15.61 -7.78 -12.68
CA GLN A 42 -16.98 -7.68 -12.20
C GLN A 42 -17.11 -6.67 -11.04
N ALA A 43 -16.20 -6.71 -10.07
CA ALA A 43 -16.18 -5.77 -8.95
C ALA A 43 -15.98 -4.32 -9.41
N ARG A 44 -15.06 -4.07 -10.34
CA ARG A 44 -14.87 -2.74 -10.98
C ARG A 44 -16.18 -2.22 -11.60
N ARG A 45 -16.87 -3.08 -12.36
CA ARG A 45 -18.18 -2.72 -12.96
C ARG A 45 -19.22 -2.41 -11.88
N ARG A 46 -19.23 -3.15 -10.78
CA ARG A 46 -20.15 -2.93 -9.66
C ARG A 46 -19.84 -1.65 -8.89
N PHE A 47 -18.58 -1.35 -8.58
CA PHE A 47 -18.20 -0.09 -7.94
C PHE A 47 -18.59 1.11 -8.82
N LYS A 48 -18.30 1.05 -10.13
CA LYS A 48 -18.60 2.16 -11.04
C LYS A 48 -20.10 2.37 -11.28
N LYS A 49 -20.83 1.32 -11.66
CA LYS A 49 -22.25 1.44 -12.06
C LYS A 49 -23.24 1.25 -10.91
N GLY A 50 -22.88 0.49 -9.88
CA GLY A 50 -23.76 0.19 -8.75
C GLY A 50 -23.63 1.18 -7.60
N TYR A 51 -22.44 1.78 -7.41
CA TYR A 51 -22.14 2.65 -6.28
C TYR A 51 -21.58 4.02 -6.70
N ASN A 52 -21.56 4.31 -8.00
CA ASN A 52 -21.14 5.61 -8.55
C ASN A 52 -19.72 6.05 -8.16
N PHE A 53 -18.81 5.10 -7.90
CA PHE A 53 -17.40 5.43 -7.71
C PHE A 53 -16.78 5.95 -9.01
N SER A 54 -15.93 6.97 -8.89
CA SER A 54 -15.15 7.49 -10.01
C SER A 54 -14.09 6.46 -10.48
N GLU A 55 -13.59 6.62 -11.71
CA GLU A 55 -12.55 5.72 -12.23
C GLU A 55 -11.28 5.72 -11.35
N LYS A 56 -10.93 6.89 -10.80
CA LYS A 56 -9.77 7.05 -9.89
C LYS A 56 -9.98 6.27 -8.59
N GLN A 57 -11.16 6.36 -8.00
CA GLN A 57 -11.51 5.61 -6.79
C GLN A 57 -11.57 4.11 -7.05
N VAL A 58 -12.10 3.68 -8.19
CA VAL A 58 -12.10 2.26 -8.58
C VAL A 58 -10.67 1.74 -8.77
N PHE A 59 -9.75 2.58 -9.29
CA PHE A 59 -8.34 2.22 -9.41
C PHE A 59 -7.63 2.12 -8.04
N ALA A 60 -7.99 3.01 -7.10
CA ALA A 60 -7.50 2.94 -5.72
C ALA A 60 -7.94 1.66 -5.01
N LEU A 61 -9.22 1.27 -5.15
CA LEU A 61 -9.77 0.06 -4.55
C LEU A 61 -9.28 -1.23 -5.25
N ILE A 62 -9.18 -1.21 -6.57
CA ILE A 62 -8.72 -2.35 -7.37
C ILE A 62 -7.67 -1.83 -8.37
N PRO A 63 -6.38 -1.90 -8.01
CA PRO A 63 -5.29 -1.55 -8.92
C PRO A 63 -5.30 -2.44 -10.17
N LYS A 64 -4.95 -1.88 -11.34
CA LYS A 64 -4.75 -2.71 -12.54
C LYS A 64 -3.48 -3.54 -12.36
N GLN A 65 -3.60 -4.86 -12.45
CA GLN A 65 -2.43 -5.72 -12.57
C GLN A 65 -1.86 -5.52 -13.98
N THR A 66 -0.84 -4.68 -14.12
CA THR A 66 -0.05 -4.59 -15.35
C THR A 66 0.76 -5.88 -15.47
N ALA A 67 0.63 -6.56 -16.61
CA ALA A 67 1.39 -7.76 -16.90
C ALA A 67 2.89 -7.41 -16.92
N GLY A 68 3.62 -7.83 -15.89
CA GLY A 68 5.07 -7.69 -15.80
C GLY A 68 5.56 -6.47 -15.03
N ARG A 69 5.75 -6.62 -13.71
CA ARG A 69 6.96 -6.05 -13.10
C ARG A 69 8.14 -6.84 -13.67
N LYS A 70 8.64 -6.44 -14.85
CA LYS A 70 10.05 -6.70 -15.14
C LYS A 70 10.83 -5.76 -14.25
N LYS A 71 11.55 -6.33 -13.28
CA LYS A 71 12.71 -5.65 -12.70
C LYS A 71 13.69 -5.45 -13.85
N GLU A 72 13.69 -4.28 -14.46
CA GLU A 72 14.78 -3.85 -15.32
C GLU A 72 15.31 -2.57 -14.70
N GLY A 73 16.52 -2.68 -14.14
CA GLY A 73 17.20 -1.57 -13.51
C GLY A 73 17.49 -0.51 -14.56
N ALA A 74 16.94 0.68 -14.36
CA ALA A 74 17.39 1.88 -15.02
C ALA A 74 17.56 2.95 -13.94
N VAL A 75 18.83 3.24 -13.69
CA VAL A 75 19.34 4.38 -12.93
C VAL A 75 18.60 5.65 -13.37
N SER A 76 17.95 6.32 -12.42
CA SER A 76 17.65 7.75 -12.55
C SER A 76 18.36 8.43 -11.40
N ASN A 77 19.44 9.11 -11.74
CA ASN A 77 20.19 9.95 -10.81
C ASN A 77 19.32 11.14 -10.35
N THR A 78 19.45 11.45 -9.06
CA THR A 78 19.09 12.65 -8.26
C THR A 78 19.63 13.95 -8.90
N PRO A 79 19.38 15.20 -8.38
CA PRO A 79 18.81 15.63 -7.10
C PRO A 79 17.77 16.78 -7.25
N ASP A 80 17.20 17.51 -6.28
CA ASP A 80 17.39 17.80 -4.86
C ASP A 80 16.10 18.55 -4.44
N THR A 81 15.64 18.46 -3.18
CA THR A 81 15.01 19.56 -2.41
C THR A 81 14.76 19.05 -1.00
N THR A 82 15.77 19.23 -0.17
CA THR A 82 15.72 19.40 1.27
C THR A 82 14.54 20.27 1.72
N GLN A 83 13.65 19.73 2.56
CA GLN A 83 13.02 20.52 3.62
C GLN A 83 13.04 19.69 4.91
N GLU A 84 13.95 20.10 5.77
CA GLU A 84 14.04 19.81 7.20
C GLU A 84 12.69 20.11 7.87
N ILE A 85 12.12 19.12 8.55
CA ILE A 85 11.16 19.35 9.62
C ILE A 85 11.68 18.58 10.84
N GLU A 86 12.18 19.37 11.78
CA GLU A 86 12.55 19.01 13.14
C GLU A 86 11.42 18.23 13.86
N PRO A 87 11.67 17.09 14.54
CA PRO A 87 10.71 16.51 15.44
C PRO A 87 11.08 16.83 16.89
N GLU A 88 10.28 17.74 17.47
CA GLU A 88 10.19 18.02 18.90
C GLU A 88 9.74 16.78 19.69
N GLU A 89 10.25 16.66 20.91
CA GLU A 89 10.19 15.50 21.79
C GLU A 89 8.76 15.09 22.18
N GLY A 90 8.44 13.80 22.06
CA GLY A 90 7.16 13.26 22.53
C GLY A 90 7.03 11.76 22.28
N THR A 91 7.53 10.97 23.23
CA THR A 91 7.33 9.52 23.44
C THR A 91 5.95 9.03 22.93
N VAL A 92 5.75 7.96 22.13
CA VAL A 92 6.21 6.57 22.25
C VAL A 92 6.02 5.88 20.86
N ASN A 93 7.09 5.25 20.37
CA ASN A 93 7.16 4.24 19.29
C ASN A 93 6.46 4.54 17.95
N VAL A 94 6.96 5.55 17.24
CA VAL A 94 6.93 5.56 15.77
C VAL A 94 7.81 4.41 15.29
N CYS A 95 7.23 3.44 14.58
CA CYS A 95 8.01 2.52 13.75
C CYS A 95 8.85 3.38 12.79
N GLN A 96 10.12 3.56 13.11
CA GLN A 96 11.10 4.15 12.22
C GLN A 96 11.13 3.28 10.97
N ILE A 97 10.54 3.77 9.90
CA ILE A 97 10.69 3.19 8.56
C ILE A 97 12.13 3.53 8.15
N SER A 98 13.08 2.75 8.65
CA SER A 98 14.50 2.82 8.29
C SER A 98 14.62 2.72 6.76
N PRO A 99 15.47 3.54 6.12
CA PRO A 99 15.58 3.58 4.68
C PRO A 99 16.13 2.24 4.16
N LYS A 100 15.23 1.42 3.61
CA LYS A 100 15.51 0.30 2.68
C LYS A 100 16.77 -0.51 3.02
N GLU A 101 16.91 -0.90 4.29
CA GLU A 101 17.97 -1.83 4.70
C GLU A 101 17.81 -3.15 3.95
N THR A 102 18.89 -3.58 3.30
CA THR A 102 18.91 -4.87 2.62
C THR A 102 19.11 -5.97 3.67
N ILE A 103 18.69 -7.20 3.38
CA ILE A 103 18.88 -8.38 4.25
C ILE A 103 20.35 -8.50 4.73
N ARG A 104 21.30 -8.09 3.90
CA ARG A 104 22.73 -8.02 4.24
C ARG A 104 23.03 -7.00 5.34
N ASP A 105 22.50 -5.78 5.23
CA ASP A 105 22.75 -4.70 6.20
C ASP A 105 22.21 -5.09 7.58
N LEU A 106 21.04 -5.76 7.62
CA LEU A 106 20.47 -6.29 8.85
C LEU A 106 21.37 -7.35 9.50
N ALA A 107 21.92 -8.28 8.70
CA ALA A 107 22.81 -9.33 9.20
C ALA A 107 24.12 -8.76 9.76
N GLU A 108 24.72 -7.77 9.09
CA GLU A 108 25.95 -7.11 9.54
C GLU A 108 25.72 -6.33 10.85
N ARG A 109 24.55 -5.70 11.02
CA ARG A 109 24.19 -5.03 12.28
C ARG A 109 24.04 -6.02 13.44
N ILE A 110 23.34 -7.13 13.26
CA ILE A 110 23.17 -8.16 14.31
C ILE A 110 24.54 -8.69 14.76
N ILE A 111 25.48 -8.87 13.84
CA ILE A 111 26.84 -9.31 14.20
C ILE A 111 27.58 -8.23 15.01
N ARG A 112 27.51 -6.96 14.61
CA ARG A 112 28.15 -5.85 15.35
C ARG A 112 27.57 -5.66 16.75
N ASP A 113 26.25 -5.69 16.87
CA ASP A 113 25.56 -5.46 18.15
C ASP A 113 25.90 -6.56 19.18
N ASN A 114 26.08 -7.81 18.73
CA ASN A 114 26.47 -8.92 19.60
C ASN A 114 27.95 -8.92 20.03
N ILE A 115 28.81 -8.14 19.36
CA ILE A 115 30.26 -8.08 19.68
C ILE A 115 30.57 -6.93 20.66
N SER A 116 29.65 -5.98 20.87
CA SER A 116 29.87 -4.83 21.75
C SER A 116 29.63 -5.10 23.24
N GLU A 117 29.18 -6.29 23.65
CA GLU A 117 29.06 -6.69 25.06
C GLU A 117 30.27 -7.55 25.48
N LYS A 118 31.42 -6.92 25.64
CA LYS A 118 32.50 -7.44 26.50
C LYS A 118 33.51 -6.33 26.85
N GLU A 119 33.20 -5.62 27.93
CA GLU A 119 34.22 -5.26 28.93
C GLU A 119 33.87 -5.97 30.24
#